data_AF-A0A832GMR3-F1
#
_entry.id   AF-A0A832GMR3-F1
#
_cell.length_a   1.000
_cell.length_b   1.000
_cell.length_c   1.000
_cell.angle_alpha   90.00
_cell.angle_beta   90.00
_cell.angle_gamma   90.00
#
_symmetry.space_group_name_H-M   'P 1'
#
loop_
_entity.id
_entity.type
_entity.pdbx_description
1 polymer ?
#
loop_
_entity_poly.entity_id
_entity_poly.type
_entity_poly.pdbx_seq_one_letter_code
_entity_poly.pdbx_strand_id
1 'polypeptide(L)'
;MSKVIWGINAVLEALKTHPDLIEEIVIQKSELKGRLFQILERAKKEGISVKVYVREPFSPPKVPPQAHTQGVVAYLQEFPYASLEEIEKNYSLKGEPALLIALDEVEDPQNVGA
;
A
#
# COMPACT_ATOMS: atom_id res chain seq x y z
N MET A 1 13.99 0.21 5.98
CA MET A 1 13.17 1.17 6.78
C MET A 1 11.70 1.01 6.38
N SER A 2 10.73 0.92 7.31
CA SER A 2 9.32 0.71 6.92
C SER A 2 8.78 1.84 6.04
N LYS A 3 8.26 1.48 4.85
CA LYS A 3 7.57 2.37 3.92
C LYS A 3 6.14 2.61 4.44
N VAL A 4 5.53 3.72 4.06
CA VAL A 4 4.16 4.06 4.49
C VAL A 4 3.31 4.42 3.27
N ILE A 5 2.12 3.84 3.24
CA ILE A 5 1.06 4.18 2.28
C ILE A 5 -0.15 4.71 3.04
N TRP A 6 -0.95 5.56 2.40
CA TRP A 6 -2.09 6.19 3.04
C TRP A 6 -3.26 6.36 2.07
N GLY A 7 -4.46 6.54 2.63
CA GLY A 7 -5.69 6.62 1.84
C GLY A 7 -6.38 5.26 1.69
N ILE A 8 -7.70 5.30 1.62
CA ILE A 8 -8.55 4.10 1.65
C ILE A 8 -8.24 3.17 0.47
N ASN A 9 -8.03 3.72 -0.72
CA ASN A 9 -7.81 2.92 -1.92
C ASN A 9 -6.44 2.24 -1.93
N ALA A 10 -5.38 2.98 -1.59
CA ALA A 10 -4.03 2.43 -1.53
C ALA A 10 -3.94 1.29 -0.51
N VAL A 11 -4.53 1.48 0.67
CA VAL A 11 -4.52 0.46 1.73
C VAL A 11 -5.38 -0.76 1.36
N LEU A 12 -6.56 -0.55 0.75
CA LEU A 12 -7.38 -1.65 0.24
C LEU A 12 -6.68 -2.43 -0.87
N GLU A 13 -5.94 -1.76 -1.74
CA GLU A 13 -5.22 -2.42 -2.84
C GLU A 13 -4.07 -3.25 -2.30
N ALA A 14 -3.24 -2.70 -1.41
CA ALA A 14 -2.20 -3.45 -0.72
C ALA A 14 -2.76 -4.68 0.01
N LEU A 15 -3.90 -4.55 0.70
CA LEU A 15 -4.57 -5.68 1.35
C LEU A 15 -5.06 -6.77 0.38
N LYS A 16 -5.27 -6.45 -0.90
CA LYS A 16 -5.71 -7.41 -1.92
C LYS A 16 -4.55 -8.09 -2.62
N THR A 17 -3.50 -7.33 -2.94
CA THR A 17 -2.41 -7.77 -3.81
C THR A 17 -1.20 -8.28 -3.04
N HIS A 18 -0.89 -7.62 -1.93
CA HIS A 18 0.32 -7.87 -1.13
C HIS A 18 0.07 -7.75 0.38
N PRO A 19 -0.90 -8.51 0.94
CA PRO A 19 -1.21 -8.43 2.37
C PRO A 19 -0.02 -8.79 3.26
N ASP A 20 0.87 -9.66 2.79
CA ASP A 20 2.09 -10.11 3.44
C ASP A 20 3.12 -8.98 3.65
N LEU A 21 3.07 -7.93 2.82
CA LEU A 21 3.95 -6.77 2.97
C LEU A 21 3.46 -5.80 4.05
N ILE A 22 2.24 -5.94 4.57
CA ILE A 22 1.68 -5.00 5.54
C ILE A 22 2.05 -5.42 6.97
N GLU A 23 2.81 -4.58 7.66
CA GLU A 23 3.18 -4.80 9.08
C GLU A 23 2.03 -4.40 10.02
N GLU A 24 1.44 -3.22 9.78
CA GLU A 24 0.44 -2.62 10.66
C GLU A 24 -0.41 -1.60 9.90
N ILE A 25 -1.70 -1.57 10.22
CA ILE A 25 -2.64 -0.55 9.74
C ILE A 25 -3.03 0.35 10.91
N VAL A 26 -3.06 1.66 10.69
CA VAL A 26 -3.55 2.64 11.67
C VAL A 26 -4.76 3.36 11.10
N ILE A 27 -5.87 3.35 11.84
CA ILE A 27 -7.14 3.96 11.44
C ILE A 27 -7.52 5.04 12.46
N GLN A 28 -7.90 6.22 12.00
CA GLN A 28 -8.45 7.27 12.83
C GLN A 28 -9.76 6.80 13.49
N LYS A 29 -9.97 7.14 14.76
CA LYS A 29 -11.23 6.88 15.43
C LYS A 29 -12.35 7.66 14.73
N SER A 30 -13.12 6.95 13.90
CA SER A 30 -14.29 7.47 13.17
C SER A 30 -15.37 6.41 13.09
N GLU A 31 -16.52 6.74 12.51
CA GLU A 31 -17.50 5.71 12.16
C GLU A 31 -16.88 4.70 11.18
N LEU A 32 -16.81 3.44 11.60
CA LEU A 32 -16.28 2.34 10.81
C LEU A 32 -17.37 1.81 9.89
N LYS A 33 -17.59 2.51 8.77
CA LYS A 33 -18.60 2.16 7.76
C LYS A 33 -17.97 2.04 6.37
N GLY A 34 -18.66 1.32 5.48
CA GLY A 34 -18.28 1.19 4.08
C GLY A 34 -16.86 0.65 3.88
N ARG A 35 -16.04 1.39 3.13
CA ARG A 35 -14.68 0.95 2.75
C ARG A 35 -13.72 0.82 3.94
N LEU A 36 -13.88 1.62 5.02
CA LEU A 36 -13.07 1.47 6.23
C LEU A 36 -13.39 0.16 6.96
N PHE A 37 -14.66 -0.25 6.96
CA PHE A 37 -15.05 -1.55 7.51
C PHE A 37 -14.47 -2.70 6.68
N GLN A 38 -14.45 -2.57 5.34
CA GLN A 38 -13.81 -3.56 4.46
C GLN A 38 -12.30 -3.71 4.74
N ILE A 39 -11.60 -2.62 5.06
CA ILE A 39 -10.19 -2.65 5.48
C ILE A 39 -10.04 -3.48 6.75
N LEU A 40 -10.89 -3.25 7.76
CA LEU A 40 -10.87 -4.00 9.02
C LEU A 40 -11.15 -5.49 8.83
N GLU A 41 -12.16 -5.84 8.03
CA GLU A 41 -12.51 -7.24 7.75
C GLU A 41 -11.35 -7.97 7.06
N ARG A 42 -10.74 -7.34 6.05
CA ARG A 42 -9.59 -7.92 5.33
C ARG A 42 -8.37 -8.03 6.22
N ALA A 43 -8.01 -6.97 6.95
CA ALA A 43 -6.89 -7.00 7.87
C ALA A 43 -7.04 -8.12 8.91
N LYS A 44 -8.26 -8.27 9.47
CA LYS A 44 -8.56 -9.37 10.40
C LYS A 44 -8.43 -10.75 9.75
N LYS A 45 -8.89 -10.91 8.50
CA LYS A 45 -8.80 -12.17 7.75
C LYS A 45 -7.34 -12.56 7.49
N GLU A 46 -6.50 -11.60 7.16
CA GLU A 46 -5.07 -11.79 6.89
C GLU A 46 -4.19 -11.79 8.16
N GLY A 47 -4.79 -11.59 9.34
CA GLY A 47 -4.05 -11.56 10.62
C GLY A 47 -3.19 -10.31 10.83
N ILE A 48 -3.46 -9.24 10.08
CA ILE A 48 -2.71 -7.97 10.15
C ILE A 48 -3.19 -7.14 11.33
N SER A 49 -2.25 -6.55 12.08
CA SER A 49 -2.55 -5.71 13.22
C SER A 49 -3.20 -4.38 12.80
N VAL A 50 -4.27 -3.99 13.49
CA VAL A 50 -4.93 -2.69 13.28
C VAL A 50 -4.97 -1.89 14.58
N LYS A 51 -4.39 -0.69 14.57
CA LYS A 51 -4.45 0.25 15.70
C LYS A 51 -5.42 1.39 15.43
N VAL A 52 -6.18 1.75 16.46
CA VAL A 52 -7.09 2.90 16.41
C VAL A 52 -6.37 4.13 16.95
N TYR A 53 -6.29 5.18 16.12
CA TYR A 53 -5.71 6.47 16.46
C TYR A 53 -6.78 7.40 16.99
N VAL A 54 -6.69 7.76 18.27
CA VAL A 54 -7.73 8.52 18.98
C VAL A 54 -7.45 10.02 19.05
N ARG A 55 -6.20 10.45 18.78
CA ARG A 55 -5.81 11.86 18.89
C ARG A 55 -6.24 12.65 17.64
N GLU A 56 -6.55 13.92 17.86
CA GLU A 56 -6.79 14.89 16.79
C GLU A 56 -5.70 15.98 16.83
N PRO A 57 -5.13 16.37 15.67
CA PRO A 57 -5.39 15.86 14.33
C PRO A 57 -4.79 14.46 14.10
N PHE A 58 -5.27 13.75 13.07
CA PHE A 58 -4.73 12.46 12.68
C PHE A 58 -3.31 12.62 12.11
N SER A 59 -2.31 12.38 12.95
CA SER A 59 -0.89 12.56 12.63
C SER A 59 -0.10 11.28 12.94
N PRO A 60 -0.26 10.23 12.13
CA PRO A 60 0.56 9.04 12.24
C PRO A 60 2.02 9.33 11.82
N PRO A 61 3.02 8.66 12.44
CA PRO A 61 4.42 8.80 12.08
C PRO A 61 4.71 8.62 10.59
N LYS A 62 5.74 9.31 10.09
CA LYS A 62 6.22 9.24 8.68
C LYS A 62 5.21 9.66 7.61
N VAL A 63 4.07 10.23 7.98
CA VAL A 63 3.09 10.76 7.04
C VAL A 63 3.17 12.29 7.00
N PRO A 64 3.30 12.90 5.80
CA PRO A 64 3.32 14.36 5.67
C PRO A 64 2.05 15.00 6.25
N PRO A 65 2.14 16.16 6.93
CA PRO A 65 0.96 16.83 7.51
C PRO A 65 -0.15 17.17 6.49
N GLN A 66 0.21 17.35 5.22
CA GLN A 66 -0.72 17.68 4.14
C GLN A 66 -1.23 16.44 3.39
N ALA A 67 -0.84 15.24 3.79
CA ALA A 67 -1.25 14.01 3.11
C ALA A 67 -2.76 13.78 3.27
N HIS A 68 -3.43 13.48 2.15
CA HIS A 68 -4.84 13.10 2.16
C HIS A 68 -5.01 11.64 2.57
N THR A 69 -4.85 11.37 3.87
CA THR A 69 -4.88 10.00 4.42
C THR A 69 -6.25 9.37 4.50
N GLN A 70 -7.32 10.18 4.47
CA GLN A 70 -8.70 9.70 4.66
C GLN A 70 -8.89 8.91 5.98
N GLY A 71 -8.06 9.22 6.99
CA GLY A 71 -8.09 8.55 8.29
C GLY A 71 -7.50 7.14 8.29
N VAL A 72 -6.73 6.73 7.27
CA VAL A 72 -6.11 5.40 7.24
C VAL A 72 -4.71 5.43 6.65
N VAL A 73 -3.81 4.68 7.29
CA VAL A 73 -2.43 4.48 6.85
C VAL A 73 -2.03 3.02 7.07
N ALA A 74 -1.12 2.51 6.24
CA ALA A 74 -0.51 1.20 6.43
C ALA A 74 1.01 1.34 6.37
N TYR A 75 1.68 0.69 7.31
CA TYR A 75 3.13 0.53 7.32
C TYR A 75 3.48 -0.78 6.66
N LEU A 76 4.43 -0.70 5.75
CA LEU A 76 4.86 -1.82 4.93
C LEU A 76 6.30 -2.20 5.27
N GLN A 77 6.57 -3.49 5.11
CA GLN A 77 7.91 -4.01 5.01
C GLN A 77 8.62 -3.40 3.79
N GLU A 78 9.91 -3.65 3.66
CA GLU A 78 10.68 -3.20 2.51
C GLU A 78 10.18 -3.90 1.24
N PHE A 79 9.72 -3.13 0.26
CA PHE A 79 9.29 -3.69 -1.02
C PHE A 79 10.47 -4.34 -1.73
N PRO A 80 10.37 -5.62 -2.13
CA PRO A 80 11.40 -6.24 -2.95
C PRO A 80 11.38 -5.59 -4.33
N TYR A 81 12.55 -5.13 -4.77
CA TYR A 81 12.75 -4.70 -6.15
C TYR A 81 13.01 -5.93 -7.01
N ALA A 82 12.43 -5.96 -8.22
CA ALA A 82 12.73 -7.01 -9.18
C ALA A 82 13.97 -6.62 -10.00
N SER A 83 14.87 -7.58 -10.22
CA SER A 83 15.98 -7.41 -11.16
C SER A 83 15.55 -7.66 -12.60
N LEU A 84 16.35 -7.23 -13.58
CA LEU A 84 16.06 -7.50 -14.99
C LEU A 84 16.07 -9.00 -15.29
N GLU A 85 16.98 -9.75 -14.68
CA GLU A 85 17.09 -11.20 -14.79
C GLU A 85 15.84 -11.90 -14.22
N GLU A 86 15.25 -11.38 -13.15
CA GLU A 86 14.00 -11.89 -12.59
C GLU A 86 12.81 -11.64 -13.52
N ILE A 87 12.76 -10.47 -14.18
CA ILE A 87 11.75 -10.16 -15.20
C ILE A 87 11.86 -11.13 -16.38
N GLU A 88 13.08 -11.35 -16.90
CA GLU A 88 13.35 -12.28 -18.03
C GLU A 88 12.95 -13.71 -17.68
N LYS A 89 13.32 -14.19 -16.49
CA LYS A 89 12.99 -15.54 -16.01
C LYS A 89 11.48 -15.71 -15.88
N ASN A 90 10.79 -14.75 -15.26
CA ASN A 90 9.33 -14.80 -15.08
C ASN A 90 8.60 -14.86 -16.42
N TYR A 91 9.09 -14.13 -17.40
CA TYR A 91 8.53 -14.12 -18.74
C TYR A 91 8.79 -15.43 -19.51
N SER A 92 10.03 -15.92 -19.49
CA SER A 92 10.43 -17.15 -20.18
C SER A 92 9.61 -18.38 -19.74
N LEU A 93 9.16 -18.38 -18.48
CA LEU A 93 8.32 -19.44 -17.92
C LEU A 93 6.85 -19.39 -18.35
N LYS A 94 6.34 -18.23 -18.79
CA LYS A 94 4.92 -18.04 -19.14
C LYS A 94 4.59 -18.39 -20.58
N GLY A 95 5.58 -18.37 -21.50
CA GLY A 95 5.40 -18.76 -22.90
C GLY A 95 4.49 -17.83 -23.74
N GLU A 96 4.10 -16.68 -23.19
CA GLU A 96 3.35 -15.61 -23.88
C GLU A 96 4.34 -14.54 -24.38
N PRO A 97 3.95 -13.52 -25.17
CA PRO A 97 4.79 -12.36 -25.53
C PRO A 97 4.90 -11.31 -24.41
N ALA A 98 6.09 -10.72 -24.20
CA ALA A 98 6.34 -9.76 -23.13
C ALA A 98 5.89 -8.36 -23.56
N LEU A 99 5.29 -7.61 -22.62
CA LEU A 99 5.16 -6.17 -22.71
C LEU A 99 6.05 -5.54 -21.64
N LEU A 100 7.09 -4.82 -22.07
CA LEU A 100 7.99 -4.07 -21.20
C LEU A 100 7.80 -2.58 -21.44
N ILE A 101 7.77 -1.80 -20.35
CA ILE A 101 7.69 -0.34 -20.39
C ILE A 101 8.97 0.19 -19.74
N ALA A 102 9.73 0.98 -20.49
CA ALA A 102 10.88 1.73 -19.98
C ALA A 102 10.47 3.18 -19.81
N LEU A 103 10.63 3.71 -18.60
CA LEU A 103 10.37 5.12 -18.28
C LEU A 103 11.71 5.85 -18.23
N ASP A 104 11.91 6.80 -19.13
CA ASP A 104 13.08 7.68 -19.14
C ASP A 104 12.71 9.01 -18.49
N GLU A 105 13.48 9.43 -17.49
CA GLU A 105 13.33 10.71 -16.78
C GLU A 105 11.91 11.00 -16.19
N VAL A 106 11.12 9.98 -15.82
CA VAL A 106 9.83 10.19 -15.14
C VAL A 106 10.05 10.43 -13.64
N GLU A 107 9.85 11.67 -13.19
CA GLU A 107 10.12 12.09 -11.80
C GLU A 107 8.86 12.30 -10.93
N ASP A 108 7.70 12.55 -11.54
CA ASP A 108 6.43 12.80 -10.81
C ASP A 108 5.76 11.46 -10.42
N PRO A 109 5.53 11.19 -9.12
CA PRO A 109 4.84 9.97 -8.66
C PRO A 109 3.43 9.79 -9.23
N GLN A 110 2.72 10.87 -9.58
CA GLN A 110 1.41 10.77 -10.22
C GLN A 110 1.52 10.23 -11.64
N ASN A 111 2.57 10.59 -12.38
CA ASN A 111 2.79 10.13 -13.75
C ASN A 111 3.19 8.65 -13.80
N VAL A 112 3.97 8.18 -12.82
CA VAL A 112 4.35 6.76 -12.72
C VAL A 112 3.13 5.88 -12.38
N GLY A 113 2.17 6.42 -11.63
CA GLY A 113 0.98 5.69 -11.14
C GLY A 113 -0.26 5.76 -12.03
N ALA A 114 -0.23 6.49 -13.15
CA ALA A 114 -1.34 6.65 -14.10
C ALA A 114 -1.41 5.49 -15.10
#